data_AF-A0AAP8EYJ4-F1
#
_entry.id   AF-A0AAP8EYJ4-F1
#
_cell.length_a   1.000
_cell.length_b   1.000
_cell.length_c   1.000
_cell.angle_alpha   90.00
_cell.angle_beta   90.00
_cell.angle_gamma   90.00
#
_symmetry.space_group_name_H-M   'P 1'
#
loop_
_entity.id
_entity.type
_entity.pdbx_description
1 polymer ?
#
loop_
_entity_poly.entity_id
_entity_poly.type
_entity_poly.pdbx_seq_one_letter_code
_entity_poly.pdbx_strand_id
1 'polypeptide(L)'
;GERATSLVYLIYLGDVASVDVVQEIETRICNIKTDAVLSIGELSNYTKDQNWTPFPQAYLSERPDAISNHILDGKVAVLMDRSPGAMIVPMNLIAFFQTPDDYNIHWLIASFFRLLRFAGFIIAIFLPAIYIAIVS
;
A
#
# COMPACT_ATOMS: atom_id res chain seq x y z
N GLY A 1 21.40 -6.78 -0.24
CA GLY A 1 21.58 -8.23 -0.12
C GLY A 1 23.05 -8.54 0.05
N GLU A 2 23.36 -9.67 0.68
CA GLU A 2 24.74 -10.11 0.94
C GLU A 2 25.45 -10.64 -0.32
N ARG A 3 24.71 -11.24 -1.28
CA ARG A 3 25.25 -11.77 -2.53
C ARG A 3 24.94 -10.90 -3.74
N ALA A 4 23.76 -10.29 -3.76
CA ALA A 4 23.35 -9.34 -4.78
C ALA A 4 22.95 -8.01 -4.13
N THR A 5 23.63 -6.93 -4.54
CA THR A 5 23.28 -5.57 -4.16
C THR A 5 22.21 -5.04 -5.09
N SER A 6 21.19 -4.39 -4.51
CA SER A 6 20.11 -3.73 -5.24
C SER A 6 20.00 -2.32 -4.73
N LEU A 7 19.87 -1.36 -5.63
CA LEU A 7 19.63 0.02 -5.26
C LEU A 7 18.15 0.18 -4.91
N VAL A 8 17.89 0.86 -3.80
CA VAL A 8 16.55 1.18 -3.33
C VAL A 8 16.45 2.69 -3.21
N TYR A 9 15.39 3.26 -3.76
CA TYR A 9 15.15 4.70 -3.79
C TYR A 9 13.89 5.02 -2.99
N LEU A 10 14.01 5.96 -2.05
CA LEU A 10 12.92 6.52 -1.28
C LEU A 10 12.50 7.84 -1.92
N ILE A 11 11.24 7.95 -2.31
CA ILE A 11 10.66 9.16 -2.89
C ILE A 11 9.50 9.61 -2.01
N TYR A 12 9.59 10.85 -1.53
CA TYR A 12 8.57 11.46 -0.69
C TYR A 12 8.64 12.99 -0.82
N LEU A 13 7.59 13.68 -0.41
CA LEU A 13 7.54 15.13 -0.35
C LEU A 13 7.97 15.58 1.05
N GLY A 14 9.08 16.31 1.17
CA GLY A 14 9.71 16.60 2.47
C GLY A 14 8.90 17.49 3.41
N ASP A 15 7.95 18.28 2.87
CA ASP A 15 7.06 19.17 3.61
C ASP A 15 5.74 18.51 4.03
N VAL A 16 5.38 17.35 3.45
CA VAL A 16 4.11 16.66 3.72
C VAL A 16 4.32 15.29 4.38
N ALA A 17 5.37 14.57 4.02
CA ALA A 17 5.64 13.24 4.57
C ALA A 17 6.10 13.31 6.03
N SER A 18 5.66 12.35 6.83
CA SER A 18 6.15 12.19 8.20
C SER A 18 7.59 11.70 8.22
N VAL A 19 8.47 12.45 8.89
CA VAL A 19 9.89 12.12 9.04
C VAL A 19 10.07 10.79 9.76
N ASP A 20 9.26 10.52 10.78
CA ASP A 20 9.33 9.27 11.56
C ASP A 20 9.08 8.05 10.68
N VAL A 21 8.09 8.14 9.78
CA VAL A 21 7.73 7.08 8.83
C VAL A 21 8.85 6.85 7.82
N VAL A 22 9.45 7.92 7.28
CA VAL A 22 10.56 7.82 6.34
C VAL A 22 11.74 7.11 7.00
N GLN A 23 12.11 7.54 8.22
CA GLN A 23 13.24 6.98 8.95
C GLN A 23 13.01 5.53 9.38
N GLU A 24 11.77 5.19 9.74
CA GLU A 24 11.39 3.82 10.05
C GLU A 24 11.53 2.89 8.83
N ILE A 25 11.02 3.30 7.66
CA ILE A 25 11.17 2.54 6.42
C ILE A 25 12.64 2.39 6.04
N GLU A 26 13.42 3.47 6.12
CA GLU A 26 14.87 3.44 5.82
C GLU A 26 15.60 2.45 6.74
N THR A 27 15.32 2.51 8.04
CA THR A 27 15.90 1.62 9.05
C THR A 27 15.54 0.17 8.77
N ARG A 28 14.27 -0.11 8.41
CA ARG A 28 13.81 -1.46 8.09
C ARG A 28 14.50 -2.02 6.85
N ILE A 29 14.58 -1.24 5.78
CA ILE A 29 15.24 -1.66 4.53
C ILE A 29 16.72 -1.95 4.78
N CYS A 30 17.40 -1.13 5.59
CA CYS A 30 18.81 -1.34 5.93
C CYS A 30 19.04 -2.59 6.79
N ASN A 31 18.06 -3.00 7.59
CA ASN A 31 18.15 -4.15 8.49
C ASN A 31 17.82 -5.50 7.83
N ILE A 32 17.45 -5.52 6.55
CA ILE A 32 17.12 -6.76 5.83
C ILE A 32 18.38 -7.62 5.63
N LYS A 33 18.38 -8.81 6.24
CA LYS A 33 19.43 -9.83 6.07
C LYS A 33 18.93 -10.93 5.13
N THR A 34 19.28 -10.80 3.85
CA THR A 34 18.99 -11.82 2.82
C THR A 34 20.09 -11.80 1.75
N ASP A 35 20.26 -12.91 1.04
CA ASP A 35 21.24 -13.06 -0.03
C ASP A 35 20.94 -12.08 -1.19
N ALA A 36 19.68 -12.00 -1.60
CA ALA A 36 19.18 -11.15 -2.66
C ALA A 36 17.70 -10.83 -2.44
N VAL A 37 17.26 -9.68 -2.93
CA VAL A 37 15.85 -9.35 -3.12
C VAL A 37 15.64 -9.25 -4.63
N LEU A 38 14.60 -9.87 -5.16
CA LEU A 38 14.37 -9.97 -6.61
C LEU A 38 13.23 -9.07 -7.10
N SER A 39 12.33 -8.67 -6.22
CA SER A 39 11.17 -7.86 -6.60
C SER A 39 10.74 -6.90 -5.50
N ILE A 40 10.06 -5.82 -5.89
CA ILE A 40 9.46 -4.89 -4.93
C ILE A 40 8.40 -5.57 -4.03
N GLY A 41 7.71 -6.60 -4.54
CA GLY A 41 6.77 -7.38 -3.75
C GLY A 41 7.45 -8.20 -2.67
N GLU A 42 8.63 -8.76 -2.95
CA GLU A 42 9.45 -9.44 -1.96
C GLU A 42 9.97 -8.47 -0.90
N LEU A 43 10.47 -7.29 -1.32
CA LEU A 43 10.86 -6.21 -0.41
C LEU A 43 9.70 -5.80 0.51
N SER A 44 8.48 -5.74 -0.02
CA SER A 44 7.29 -5.39 0.74
C SER A 44 6.99 -6.38 1.87
N ASN A 45 7.28 -7.68 1.66
CA ASN A 45 7.10 -8.69 2.71
C ASN A 45 8.13 -8.56 3.83
N TYR A 46 9.37 -8.18 3.51
CA TYR A 46 10.41 -7.94 4.52
C TYR A 46 10.19 -6.65 5.33
N THR A 47 9.50 -5.67 4.75
CA THR A 47 9.28 -4.36 5.38
C THR A 47 7.97 -4.28 6.18
N LYS A 48 7.19 -5.38 6.24
CA LYS A 48 5.94 -5.47 7.01
C LYS A 48 6.17 -5.18 8.50
N ASP A 49 5.28 -4.37 9.06
CA ASP A 49 5.24 -3.99 10.47
C ASP A 49 4.60 -5.06 11.35
N GLN A 50 3.42 -5.55 10.93
CA GLN A 50 2.67 -6.51 11.73
C GLN A 50 2.46 -7.79 10.92
N ASN A 51 3.16 -8.85 11.28
CA ASN A 51 3.00 -10.14 10.61
C ASN A 51 1.63 -10.80 10.87
N TRP A 52 0.90 -10.34 11.89
CA TRP A 52 -0.40 -10.90 12.27
C TRP A 52 -1.58 -10.27 11.53
N THR A 53 -1.40 -9.11 10.90
CA THR A 53 -2.50 -8.53 10.13
C THR A 53 -2.64 -9.24 8.79
N PRO A 54 -3.85 -9.71 8.42
CA PRO A 54 -4.09 -10.25 7.09
C PRO A 54 -4.13 -9.13 6.03
N PHE A 55 -4.16 -7.87 6.45
CA PHE A 55 -4.29 -6.72 5.56
C PHE A 55 -2.93 -6.30 4.98
N PRO A 56 -2.86 -5.96 3.68
CA PRO A 56 -1.65 -5.41 3.09
C PRO A 56 -1.32 -4.06 3.72
N GLN A 57 -0.08 -3.92 4.20
CA GLN A 57 0.44 -2.69 4.81
C GLN A 57 1.19 -1.79 3.81
N ALA A 58 1.37 -2.30 2.60
CA ALA A 58 1.99 -1.60 1.49
C ALA A 58 1.14 -1.79 0.23
N TYR A 59 1.12 -0.78 -0.63
CA TYR A 59 0.42 -0.81 -1.90
C TYR A 59 1.43 -0.87 -3.04
N LEU A 60 1.29 -1.88 -3.90
CA LEU A 60 2.16 -2.08 -5.04
C LEU A 60 1.47 -1.52 -6.28
N SER A 61 2.15 -0.64 -7.01
CA SER A 61 1.63 -0.06 -8.24
C SER A 61 2.74 0.18 -9.25
N GLU A 62 2.46 -0.12 -10.50
CA GLU A 62 3.29 0.25 -11.66
C GLU A 62 2.82 1.57 -12.28
N ARG A 63 1.64 2.05 -11.88
CA ARG A 63 1.00 3.27 -12.39
C ARG A 63 1.62 4.52 -11.74
N PRO A 64 2.34 5.38 -12.48
CA PRO A 64 3.02 6.55 -11.92
C PRO A 64 2.06 7.62 -11.40
N ASP A 65 0.88 7.76 -12.01
CA ASP A 65 -0.20 8.66 -11.56
C ASP A 65 -0.72 8.27 -10.17
N ALA A 66 -0.91 6.97 -9.93
CA ALA A 66 -1.29 6.46 -8.62
C ALA A 66 -0.20 6.70 -7.57
N ILE A 67 1.07 6.53 -7.95
CA ILE A 67 2.23 6.77 -7.07
C ILE A 67 2.31 8.26 -6.70
N SER A 68 2.19 9.17 -7.68
CA SER A 68 2.24 10.61 -7.42
C SER A 68 1.11 11.08 -6.51
N ASN A 69 -0.11 10.57 -6.69
CA ASN A 69 -1.24 10.93 -5.83
C ASN A 69 -0.98 10.54 -4.37
N HIS A 70 -0.42 9.35 -4.14
CA HIS A 70 -0.09 8.93 -2.79
C HIS A 70 1.09 9.69 -2.18
N ILE A 71 2.08 10.11 -2.96
CA ILE A 71 3.14 11.00 -2.47
C ILE A 71 2.55 12.35 -2.06
N LEU A 72 1.61 12.90 -2.83
CA LEU A 72 0.89 14.13 -2.49
C LEU A 72 0.04 13.98 -1.22
N ASP A 73 -0.49 12.79 -0.95
CA ASP A 73 -1.18 12.47 0.32
C ASP A 73 -0.21 12.31 1.52
N GLY A 74 1.10 12.51 1.33
CA GLY A 74 2.12 12.40 2.38
C GLY A 74 2.67 10.99 2.60
N LYS A 75 2.45 10.06 1.67
CA LYS A 75 3.01 8.71 1.73
C LYS A 75 4.40 8.67 1.08
N VAL A 76 5.15 7.64 1.43
CA VAL A 76 6.49 7.37 0.89
C VAL A 76 6.37 6.30 -0.19
N ALA A 77 6.95 6.57 -1.36
CA ALA A 77 7.12 5.60 -2.42
C ALA A 77 8.54 5.02 -2.38
N VAL A 78 8.64 3.69 -2.45
CA VAL A 78 9.88 2.94 -2.48
C VAL A 78 10.00 2.29 -3.86
N LEU A 79 11.09 2.58 -4.55
CA LEU A 79 11.45 1.97 -5.83
C LEU A 79 12.68 1.10 -5.63
N MET A 80 12.76 0.04 -6.42
CA MET A 80 13.88 -0.89 -6.38
C MET A 80 14.42 -1.08 -7.79
N ASP A 81 15.74 -1.10 -7.90
CA ASP A 81 16.39 -1.44 -9.17
C ASP A 81 15.91 -2.81 -9.69
N ARG A 82 15.70 -2.88 -11.00
CA ARG A 82 15.19 -4.08 -11.72
C ARG A 82 13.76 -4.50 -11.35
N SER A 83 12.95 -3.62 -10.74
CA SER A 83 11.52 -3.85 -10.53
C SER A 83 10.66 -2.80 -11.25
N PRO A 84 9.62 -3.19 -12.02
CA PRO A 84 8.82 -2.26 -12.84
C PRO A 84 7.81 -1.43 -12.05
N GLY A 85 7.66 -1.67 -10.74
CA GLY A 85 6.69 -0.98 -9.89
C GLY A 85 7.31 -0.35 -8.64
N ALA A 86 6.49 0.42 -7.95
CA ALA A 86 6.81 1.03 -6.66
C ALA A 86 5.94 0.44 -5.54
N MET A 87 6.48 0.46 -4.33
CA MET A 87 5.78 0.15 -3.10
C MET A 87 5.47 1.45 -2.36
N ILE A 88 4.21 1.66 -1.98
CA ILE A 88 3.76 2.84 -1.24
C ILE A 88 3.42 2.48 0.19
N VAL A 89 3.92 3.28 1.12
CA VAL A 89 3.85 3.07 2.58
C VAL A 89 3.71 4.41 3.32
N PRO A 90 3.01 4.44 4.47
CA PRO A 90 2.25 3.36 5.08
C PRO A 90 0.88 3.23 4.38
N MET A 91 0.36 2.02 4.31
CA MET A 91 -0.99 1.77 3.80
C MET A 91 -1.88 1.16 4.88
N ASN A 92 -3.07 1.72 5.02
CA ASN A 92 -4.12 1.19 5.90
C ASN A 92 -5.27 0.63 5.06
N LEU A 93 -6.16 -0.14 5.71
CA LEU A 93 -7.31 -0.76 5.03
C LEU A 93 -8.19 0.27 4.31
N ILE A 94 -8.41 1.44 4.92
CA ILE A 94 -9.28 2.51 4.40
C ILE A 94 -8.74 3.05 3.07
N ALA A 95 -7.42 3.16 2.92
CA ALA A 95 -6.81 3.66 1.70
C ALA A 95 -7.08 2.76 0.49
N PHE A 96 -7.32 1.46 0.67
CA PHE A 96 -7.72 0.56 -0.43
C PHE A 96 -9.14 0.80 -0.95
N PHE A 97 -9.97 1.55 -0.21
CA PHE A 97 -11.28 1.99 -0.69
C PHE A 97 -11.19 3.23 -1.58
N GLN A 98 -10.00 3.82 -1.73
CA GLN A 98 -9.74 4.96 -2.61
C GLN A 98 -9.02 4.46 -3.85
N THR A 99 -9.63 4.65 -5.01
CA THR A 99 -9.02 4.27 -6.29
C THR A 99 -8.32 5.49 -6.89
N PRO A 100 -7.17 5.35 -7.58
CA PRO A 100 -6.54 6.47 -8.30
C PRO A 100 -7.51 7.19 -9.26
N ASP A 101 -8.46 6.45 -9.83
CA ASP A 101 -9.48 7.00 -10.73
C ASP A 101 -10.51 7.89 -10.01
N ASP A 102 -10.66 7.79 -8.68
CA ASP A 102 -11.56 8.65 -7.89
C ASP A 102 -11.11 10.12 -7.95
N TYR A 103 -9.83 10.38 -8.19
CA TYR A 103 -9.27 11.74 -8.32
C TYR A 103 -9.61 12.40 -9.66
N ASN A 104 -10.05 11.63 -10.65
CA ASN A 104 -10.38 12.13 -11.99
C ASN A 104 -11.86 12.49 -12.17
N ILE A 105 -12.71 12.17 -11.18
CA ILE A 105 -14.16 12.40 -11.24
C ILE A 105 -14.58 13.44 -10.21
N HIS A 106 -15.79 13.97 -10.38
CA HIS A 106 -16.32 14.95 -9.44
C HIS A 106 -16.44 14.36 -8.03
N TRP A 107 -16.03 15.13 -7.02
CA TRP A 107 -15.92 14.66 -5.64
C TRP A 107 -17.21 14.02 -5.10
N LEU A 108 -18.39 14.54 -5.46
CA LEU A 108 -19.68 13.93 -5.08
C LEU A 108 -19.84 12.50 -5.61
N ILE A 109 -19.45 12.27 -6.86
CA ILE A 109 -19.55 10.96 -7.52
C ILE A 109 -18.50 10.00 -6.91
N ALA A 110 -17.27 10.48 -6.70
CA ALA A 110 -16.23 9.72 -6.02
C ALA A 110 -16.66 9.28 -4.61
N SER A 111 -17.21 10.20 -3.82
CA SER A 111 -17.71 9.92 -2.47
C SER A 111 -18.86 8.91 -2.50
N PHE A 112 -19.76 9.00 -3.47
CA PHE A 112 -20.84 8.03 -3.63
C PHE A 112 -20.31 6.63 -3.96
N PHE A 113 -19.37 6.49 -4.91
CA PHE A 113 -18.74 5.20 -5.19
C PHE A 113 -17.98 4.63 -4.00
N ARG A 114 -17.30 5.49 -3.24
CA ARG A 114 -16.60 5.09 -2.01
C ARG A 114 -17.58 4.53 -0.98
N LEU A 115 -18.73 5.17 -0.77
CA LEU A 115 -19.80 4.65 0.10
C LEU A 115 -20.33 3.30 -0.39
N LEU A 116 -20.54 3.13 -1.69
CA LEU A 116 -20.95 1.85 -2.27
C LEU A 116 -19.92 0.74 -2.03
N ARG A 117 -18.62 1.03 -2.15
CA ARG A 117 -17.56 0.04 -1.83
C ARG A 117 -17.59 -0.35 -0.36
N PHE A 118 -17.80 0.61 0.55
CA PHE A 118 -17.94 0.30 1.98
C PHE A 118 -19.17 -0.56 2.27
N ALA A 119 -20.33 -0.21 1.70
CA ALA A 119 -21.55 -1.02 1.85
C ALA A 119 -21.37 -2.42 1.26
N GLY A 120 -20.78 -2.53 0.07
CA GLY A 120 -20.48 -3.80 -0.58
C GLY A 120 -19.51 -4.66 0.22
N PHE A 121 -18.50 -4.06 0.85
CA PHE A 121 -17.56 -4.77 1.74
C PHE A 121 -18.26 -5.35 2.97
N ILE A 122 -19.14 -4.57 3.63
CA ILE A 122 -19.95 -5.05 4.77
C ILE A 122 -20.83 -6.21 4.30
N ILE A 123 -21.58 -6.05 3.22
CA ILE A 123 -22.43 -7.12 2.68
C ILE A 123 -21.60 -8.35 2.34
N ALA A 124 -20.46 -8.22 1.66
CA ALA A 124 -19.63 -9.36 1.27
C ALA A 124 -19.13 -10.19 2.48
N ILE A 125 -18.80 -9.52 3.60
CA ILE A 125 -18.35 -10.19 4.82
C ILE A 125 -19.53 -10.86 5.54
N PHE A 126 -20.67 -10.18 5.67
CA PHE A 126 -21.79 -10.67 6.48
C PHE A 126 -22.76 -11.57 5.70
N LEU A 127 -22.82 -11.48 4.37
CA LEU A 127 -23.80 -12.21 3.54
C LEU A 127 -23.70 -13.73 3.71
N PRO A 128 -22.51 -14.38 3.70
CA PRO A 128 -22.42 -15.82 3.94
C PRO A 128 -22.91 -16.21 5.35
N ALA A 129 -22.59 -15.41 6.37
CA ALA A 129 -22.99 -15.67 7.75
C ALA A 129 -24.51 -15.52 7.93
N ILE A 130 -25.10 -14.47 7.36
CA ILE A 130 -26.55 -14.23 7.36
C ILE A 130 -27.27 -15.34 6.60
N TYR A 131 -26.75 -15.75 5.44
CA TYR A 131 -27.34 -16.82 4.64
C TYR A 131 -27.42 -18.13 5.43
N ILE A 132 -26.31 -18.53 6.07
CA ILE A 132 -26.28 -19.74 6.90
C ILE A 132 -27.29 -19.62 8.06
N ALA A 133 -27.30 -18.48 8.76
CA ALA A 133 -28.19 -18.26 9.91
C ALA A 133 -29.70 -18.30 9.58
N ILE A 134 -30.08 -18.05 8.32
CA ILE A 134 -31.48 -18.14 7.87
C ILE A 134 -31.85 -19.57 7.46
N VAL A 135 -30.90 -20.31 6.88
CA VAL A 135 -31.15 -21.66 6.36
C VAL A 135 -31.04 -22.74 7.46
N SER A 136 -30.19 -22.54 8.47
CA SER A 136 -30.02 -23.43 9.62
C SER A 136 -31.04 -23.18 10.72
#